data_AF-A0A0G1QPL3-F1
#
_entry.id   AF-A0A0G1QPL3-F1
#
_cell.length_a   1.000
_cell.length_b   1.000
_cell.length_c   1.000
_cell.angle_alpha   90.00
_cell.angle_beta   90.00
_cell.angle_gamma   90.00
#
_symmetry.space_group_name_H-M   'P 1'
#
loop_
_entity.id
_entity.type
_entity.pdbx_description
1 polymer ?
#
loop_
_entity_poly.entity_id
_entity_poly.type
_entity_poly.pdbx_seq_one_letter_code
_entity_poly.pdbx_strand_id
1 'polypeptide(L)'
;MTSIETIAAILKTDKDVIANIEKHCALKTGKSGTLDAIAKENEELMRVALQGLGLKEGDTLSRIVVALENKVRQDEAELQKMFGMADFMDTAFGGKILQTVIRTADPQPGLFLKKQKAQEFIRNQPPIHIMECLGYGSVDDMLEKEDIMQIYAGLRFGEDREWLNTVFFRQYETLLPQDFEIRPIAVAVLDSRFAPLAKDFIEKKYHNISHLKEMGMLFIIPTSFNQPGQLMKVFSLLFHYCYEIPFYADLIVVYATDEKTFAKNIISLFKGDVPEPVIDLSAPHWLVVQRYLEKEDQNELLLMVPHVNPESLHWAKAQNNIAKVSQNLSFWNNLDWVGGFFKDEIGSEVLVTFNLV
;
A
#
# COMPACT_ATOMS: atom_id res chain seq x y z
N MET A 1 12.43 28.06 12.82
CA MET A 1 13.13 26.77 12.85
C MET A 1 14.14 26.75 11.73
N THR A 2 15.30 26.12 11.94
CA THR A 2 16.22 25.78 10.84
C THR A 2 15.62 24.69 9.96
N SER A 3 16.13 24.48 8.74
CA SER A 3 15.65 23.41 7.84
C SER A 3 15.71 22.02 8.47
N ILE A 4 16.79 21.74 9.22
CA ILE A 4 16.96 20.50 9.98
C ILE A 4 15.86 20.34 11.04
N GLU A 5 15.59 21.39 11.82
CA GLU A 5 14.54 21.36 12.85
C GLU A 5 13.15 21.17 12.24
N THR A 6 12.86 21.84 11.12
CA THR A 6 11.60 21.69 10.40
C THR A 6 11.40 20.26 9.89
N ILE A 7 12.41 19.69 9.21
CA ILE A 7 12.35 18.32 8.69
C ILE A 7 12.21 17.31 9.83
N ALA A 8 12.97 17.49 10.91
CA ALA A 8 12.91 16.63 12.09
C ALA A 8 11.51 16.66 12.73
N ALA A 9 10.88 17.84 12.83
CA ALA A 9 9.53 17.97 13.36
C ALA A 9 8.47 17.28 12.48
N ILE A 10 8.55 17.43 11.15
CA ILE A 10 7.64 16.76 10.21
C ILE A 10 7.78 15.23 10.29
N LEU A 11 9.02 14.74 10.34
CA LEU A 11 9.33 13.31 10.42
C LEU A 11 9.20 12.74 11.85
N LYS A 12 8.84 13.58 12.84
CA LYS A 12 8.75 13.23 14.26
C LYS A 12 10.02 12.53 14.80
N THR A 13 11.19 13.01 14.41
CA THR A 13 12.49 12.45 14.83
C THR A 13 13.37 13.52 15.47
N ASP A 14 14.47 13.10 16.08
CA ASP A 14 15.43 14.03 16.68
C ASP A 14 16.22 14.77 15.59
N LYS A 15 16.43 16.08 15.77
CA LYS A 15 17.16 16.92 14.81
C LYS A 15 18.60 16.47 14.60
N ASP A 16 19.22 15.84 15.60
CA ASP A 16 20.58 15.33 15.50
C ASP A 16 20.65 14.11 14.58
N VAL A 17 19.58 13.30 14.47
CA VAL A 17 19.49 12.22 13.49
C VAL A 17 19.56 12.79 12.07
N ILE A 18 18.77 13.83 11.80
CA ILE A 18 18.74 14.51 10.51
C ILE A 18 20.08 15.19 10.20
N ALA A 19 20.68 15.88 11.18
CA ALA A 19 21.99 16.50 11.03
C ALA A 19 23.11 15.48 10.74
N ASN A 20 23.08 14.32 11.40
CA ASN A 20 24.04 13.24 11.17
C ASN A 20 23.89 12.63 9.78
N ILE A 21 22.65 12.45 9.29
CA ILE A 21 22.39 12.01 7.91
C ILE A 21 23.00 12.98 6.91
N GLU A 22 22.76 14.30 7.05
CA GLU A 22 23.33 15.30 6.14
C GLU A 22 24.85 15.26 6.14
N LYS A 23 25.48 15.23 7.33
CA LYS A 23 26.92 15.14 7.47
C LYS A 23 27.48 13.88 6.79
N HIS A 24 26.85 12.73 7.01
CA HIS A 24 27.28 11.46 6.41
C HIS A 24 27.16 11.49 4.89
N CYS A 25 26.01 11.90 4.36
CA CYS A 25 25.77 12.01 2.93
C CYS A 25 26.74 13.00 2.27
N ALA A 26 27.00 14.17 2.90
CA ALA A 26 27.93 15.15 2.39
C ALA A 26 29.36 14.61 2.27
N LEU A 27 29.82 13.86 3.28
CA LEU A 27 31.12 13.19 3.24
C LEU A 27 31.21 12.13 2.11
N LYS A 28 30.12 11.42 1.84
CA LYS A 28 30.08 10.33 0.84
C LYS A 28 29.90 10.84 -0.60
N THR A 29 29.08 11.87 -0.80
CA THR A 29 28.68 12.33 -2.14
C THR A 29 29.30 13.67 -2.54
N GLY A 30 29.92 14.39 -1.60
CA GLY A 30 30.43 15.74 -1.81
C GLY A 30 29.36 16.83 -1.98
N LYS A 31 28.07 16.50 -1.73
CA LYS A 31 26.94 17.45 -1.87
C LYS A 31 26.56 18.00 -0.49
N SER A 32 26.32 19.30 -0.39
CA SER A 32 25.90 19.98 0.85
C SER A 32 24.69 20.88 0.58
N GLY A 33 23.95 21.26 1.63
CA GLY A 33 22.75 22.09 1.52
C GLY A 33 21.52 21.35 0.96
N THR A 34 21.56 20.02 0.96
CA THR A 34 20.45 19.18 0.45
C THR A 34 19.21 19.34 1.32
N LEU A 35 19.36 19.40 2.65
CA LEU A 35 18.22 19.55 3.55
C LEU A 35 17.59 20.94 3.46
N ASP A 36 18.40 21.99 3.28
CA ASP A 36 17.90 23.34 3.01
C ASP A 36 17.09 23.40 1.71
N ALA A 37 17.56 22.71 0.66
CA ALA A 37 16.84 22.62 -0.60
C ALA A 37 15.49 21.89 -0.44
N ILE A 38 15.47 20.76 0.29
CA ILE A 38 14.24 19.99 0.56
C ILE A 38 13.24 20.83 1.36
N ALA A 39 13.68 21.51 2.42
CA ALA A 39 12.79 22.33 3.25
C ALA A 39 12.18 23.48 2.44
N LYS A 40 12.98 24.14 1.59
CA LYS A 40 12.51 25.21 0.71
C LYS A 40 11.54 24.71 -0.36
N GLU A 41 11.79 23.53 -0.94
CA GLU A 41 10.89 22.93 -1.92
C GLU A 41 9.55 22.53 -1.27
N ASN A 42 9.58 21.96 -0.06
CA ASN A 42 8.37 21.68 0.72
C ASN A 42 7.53 22.95 0.94
N GLU A 43 8.16 24.05 1.37
CA GLU A 43 7.48 25.32 1.61
C GLU A 43 6.86 25.89 0.32
N GLU A 44 7.58 25.84 -0.79
CA GLU A 44 7.09 26.28 -2.09
C GLU A 44 5.87 25.47 -2.54
N LEU A 45 5.96 24.14 -2.50
CA LEU A 45 4.87 23.25 -2.90
C LEU A 45 3.66 23.39 -1.98
N MET A 46 3.88 23.53 -0.67
CA MET A 46 2.81 23.79 0.29
C MET A 46 2.08 25.11 -0.03
N ARG A 47 2.83 26.17 -0.34
CA ARG A 47 2.23 27.46 -0.72
C ARG A 47 1.41 27.34 -2.01
N VAL A 48 1.92 26.65 -3.01
CA VAL A 48 1.21 26.39 -4.27
C VAL A 48 -0.07 25.57 -4.02
N ALA A 49 0.00 24.54 -3.17
CA ALA A 49 -1.15 23.71 -2.81
C ALA A 49 -2.23 24.54 -2.08
N LEU A 50 -1.84 25.36 -1.10
CA LEU A 50 -2.76 26.27 -0.41
C LEU A 50 -3.44 27.24 -1.40
N GLN A 51 -2.67 27.85 -2.30
CA GLN A 51 -3.23 28.72 -3.33
C GLN A 51 -4.21 27.99 -4.26
N GLY A 52 -3.89 26.75 -4.65
CA GLY A 52 -4.78 25.88 -5.44
C GLY A 52 -6.10 25.55 -4.75
N LEU A 53 -6.11 25.56 -3.40
CA LEU A 53 -7.30 25.42 -2.57
C LEU A 53 -8.01 26.75 -2.27
N GLY A 54 -7.50 27.87 -2.78
CA GLY A 54 -8.03 29.21 -2.49
C GLY A 54 -7.70 29.71 -1.07
N LEU A 55 -6.67 29.15 -0.44
CA LEU A 55 -6.21 29.47 0.91
C LEU A 55 -4.95 30.36 0.88
N LYS A 56 -4.63 30.95 2.03
CA LYS A 56 -3.41 31.75 2.24
C LYS A 56 -2.58 31.16 3.39
N GLU A 57 -1.29 31.49 3.39
CA GLU A 57 -0.45 31.25 4.55
C GLU A 57 -1.05 31.91 5.80
N GLY A 58 -1.10 31.17 6.91
CA GLY A 58 -1.72 31.61 8.16
C GLY A 58 -3.22 31.40 8.26
N ASP A 59 -3.88 30.81 7.25
CA ASP A 59 -5.24 30.28 7.43
C ASP A 59 -5.27 29.23 8.55
N THR A 60 -6.39 29.18 9.27
CA THR A 60 -6.60 28.26 10.40
C THR A 60 -6.60 26.80 9.95
N LEU A 61 -6.16 25.89 10.82
CA LEU A 61 -6.22 24.44 10.62
C LEU A 61 -7.58 23.97 10.09
N SER A 62 -8.68 24.39 10.72
CA SER A 62 -10.05 24.02 10.33
C SER A 62 -10.37 24.34 8.87
N ARG A 63 -10.00 25.54 8.39
CA ARG A 63 -10.19 25.96 6.99
C ARG A 63 -9.39 25.09 6.02
N ILE A 64 -8.16 24.73 6.39
CA ILE A 64 -7.29 23.89 5.57
C ILE A 64 -7.88 22.48 5.43
N VAL A 65 -8.27 21.87 6.55
CA VAL A 65 -8.89 20.54 6.58
C VAL A 65 -10.17 20.51 5.74
N VAL A 66 -11.06 21.50 5.91
CA VAL A 66 -12.30 21.59 5.12
C VAL A 66 -12.01 21.75 3.62
N ALA A 67 -10.99 22.53 3.24
CA ALA A 67 -10.63 22.69 1.83
C ALA A 67 -10.10 21.40 1.21
N LEU A 68 -9.27 20.65 1.94
CA LEU A 68 -8.78 19.34 1.52
C LEU A 68 -9.91 18.33 1.38
N GLU A 69 -10.82 18.24 2.35
CA GLU A 69 -12.00 17.38 2.27
C GLU A 69 -12.87 17.72 1.04
N ASN A 70 -13.09 19.01 0.79
CA ASN A 70 -13.86 19.46 -0.37
C ASN A 70 -13.15 19.09 -1.67
N LYS A 71 -11.81 19.17 -1.72
CA LYS A 71 -11.04 18.76 -2.90
C LYS A 71 -11.20 17.27 -3.17
N VAL A 72 -11.11 16.42 -2.14
CA VAL A 72 -11.35 14.97 -2.27
C VAL A 72 -12.76 14.69 -2.79
N ARG A 73 -13.79 15.38 -2.27
CA ARG A 73 -15.18 15.22 -2.74
C ARG A 73 -15.36 15.64 -4.21
N GLN A 74 -14.72 16.73 -4.63
CA GLN A 74 -14.78 17.20 -6.02
C GLN A 74 -14.14 16.17 -6.98
N ASP A 75 -12.98 15.65 -6.59
CA ASP A 75 -12.23 14.68 -7.37
C ASP A 75 -12.93 13.33 -7.45
N GLU A 76 -13.57 12.91 -6.36
CA GLU A 76 -14.43 11.73 -6.36
C GLU A 76 -15.60 11.89 -7.32
N ALA A 77 -16.30 13.04 -7.30
CA ALA A 77 -17.43 13.29 -8.18
C ALA A 77 -17.02 13.25 -9.67
N GLU A 78 -15.79 13.66 -9.98
CA GLU A 78 -15.23 13.53 -11.31
C GLU A 78 -14.98 12.07 -11.71
N LEU A 79 -14.36 11.28 -10.83
CA LEU A 79 -14.19 9.84 -11.09
C LEU A 79 -15.56 9.17 -11.28
N GLN A 80 -16.53 9.47 -10.43
CA GLN A 80 -17.91 8.96 -10.55
C GLN A 80 -18.52 9.30 -11.92
N LYS A 81 -18.32 10.53 -12.40
CA LYS A 81 -18.77 10.95 -13.73
C LYS A 81 -18.04 10.20 -14.85
N MET A 82 -16.73 10.00 -14.72
CA MET A 82 -15.91 9.30 -15.70
C MET A 82 -16.33 7.85 -15.89
N PHE A 83 -16.59 7.13 -14.79
CA PHE A 83 -16.91 5.71 -14.84
C PHE A 83 -18.40 5.41 -15.01
N GLY A 84 -19.25 6.44 -14.84
CA GLY A 84 -20.70 6.29 -14.75
C GLY A 84 -21.03 5.59 -13.43
N MET A 85 -21.25 6.40 -12.38
CA MET A 85 -21.49 5.93 -11.02
C MET A 85 -22.35 4.67 -10.98
N ALA A 86 -21.78 3.60 -10.45
CA ALA A 86 -22.43 2.34 -10.20
C ALA A 86 -22.02 1.81 -8.83
N ASP A 87 -22.70 0.76 -8.39
CA ASP A 87 -22.43 0.09 -7.12
C ASP A 87 -21.20 -0.83 -7.27
N PHE A 88 -20.39 -1.00 -6.22
CA PHE A 88 -19.30 -1.99 -6.21
C PHE A 88 -19.80 -3.45 -6.20
N MET A 89 -21.10 -3.67 -6.02
CA MET A 89 -21.77 -4.93 -6.34
C MET A 89 -21.80 -5.23 -7.85
N ASP A 90 -21.73 -4.22 -8.71
CA ASP A 90 -21.62 -4.41 -10.16
C ASP A 90 -20.18 -4.78 -10.54
N THR A 91 -19.98 -6.04 -10.93
CA THR A 91 -18.66 -6.55 -11.33
C THR A 91 -18.13 -5.85 -12.58
N ALA A 92 -18.99 -5.34 -13.46
CA ALA A 92 -18.56 -4.57 -14.63
C ALA A 92 -17.97 -3.21 -14.23
N PHE A 93 -18.54 -2.57 -13.20
CA PHE A 93 -18.00 -1.32 -12.66
C PHE A 93 -16.62 -1.53 -12.04
N GLY A 94 -16.47 -2.50 -11.14
CA GLY A 94 -15.17 -2.84 -10.56
C GLY A 94 -14.14 -3.27 -11.62
N GLY A 95 -14.58 -4.00 -12.65
CA GLY A 95 -13.72 -4.39 -13.77
C GLY A 95 -13.18 -3.19 -14.56
N LYS A 96 -14.01 -2.18 -14.84
CA LYS A 96 -13.57 -0.94 -15.52
C LYS A 96 -12.53 -0.17 -14.70
N ILE A 97 -12.70 -0.14 -13.37
CA ILE A 97 -11.75 0.50 -12.45
C ILE A 97 -10.41 -0.22 -12.51
N LEU A 98 -10.40 -1.54 -12.29
CA LEU A 98 -9.19 -2.36 -12.31
C LEU A 98 -8.42 -2.22 -13.65
N GLN A 99 -9.15 -2.27 -14.77
CA GLN A 99 -8.53 -2.14 -16.09
C GLN A 99 -7.94 -0.75 -16.32
N THR A 100 -8.61 0.31 -15.86
CA THR A 100 -8.04 1.66 -15.92
C THR A 100 -6.77 1.76 -15.09
N VAL A 101 -6.79 1.26 -13.85
CA VAL A 101 -5.63 1.30 -12.96
C VAL A 101 -4.44 0.54 -13.55
N ILE A 102 -4.63 -0.70 -14.00
CA ILE A 102 -3.54 -1.51 -14.58
C ILE A 102 -2.97 -0.85 -15.82
N ARG A 103 -3.81 -0.35 -16.73
CA ARG A 103 -3.35 0.32 -17.95
C ARG A 103 -2.60 1.62 -17.65
N THR A 104 -3.04 2.38 -16.65
CA THR A 104 -2.38 3.64 -16.27
C THR A 104 -1.06 3.40 -15.54
N ALA A 105 -0.99 2.38 -14.68
CA ALA A 105 0.21 2.04 -13.94
C ALA A 105 1.24 1.27 -14.78
N ASP A 106 0.78 0.49 -15.76
CA ASP A 106 1.56 -0.38 -16.64
C ASP A 106 2.64 -1.20 -15.88
N PRO A 107 2.24 -1.99 -14.86
CA PRO A 107 3.19 -2.71 -14.04
C PRO A 107 3.88 -3.82 -14.83
N GLN A 108 5.18 -3.99 -14.60
CA GLN A 108 5.94 -5.05 -15.24
C GLN A 108 5.48 -6.44 -14.78
N PRO A 109 5.61 -7.47 -15.63
CA PRO A 109 5.40 -8.86 -15.21
C PRO A 109 6.30 -9.23 -14.03
N GLY A 110 5.80 -10.07 -13.13
CA GLY A 110 6.50 -10.51 -11.93
C GLY A 110 6.62 -12.02 -11.83
N LEU A 111 7.55 -12.48 -11.00
CA LEU A 111 7.70 -13.88 -10.62
C LEU A 111 6.68 -14.25 -9.53
N PHE A 112 5.67 -15.04 -9.89
CA PHE A 112 4.53 -15.37 -9.02
C PHE A 112 4.33 -16.88 -8.92
N LEU A 113 3.70 -17.33 -7.84
CA LEU A 113 3.38 -18.73 -7.60
C LEU A 113 2.52 -19.28 -8.76
N LYS A 114 2.92 -20.46 -9.25
CA LYS A 114 2.19 -21.18 -10.29
C LYS A 114 0.82 -21.59 -9.77
N LYS A 115 -0.20 -21.46 -10.62
CA LYS A 115 -1.56 -21.91 -10.33
C LYS A 115 -1.62 -23.39 -9.91
N GLN A 116 -0.80 -24.24 -10.50
CA GLN A 116 -0.73 -25.67 -10.17
C GLN A 116 -0.24 -25.91 -8.73
N LYS A 117 0.79 -25.18 -8.28
CA LYS A 117 1.29 -25.28 -6.91
C LYS A 117 0.27 -24.74 -5.91
N ALA A 118 -0.43 -23.66 -6.28
CA ALA A 118 -1.55 -23.15 -5.50
C ALA A 118 -2.69 -24.18 -5.34
N GLN A 119 -3.06 -24.88 -6.42
CA GLN A 119 -4.06 -25.97 -6.35
C GLN A 119 -3.59 -27.13 -5.47
N GLU A 120 -2.29 -27.48 -5.52
CA GLU A 120 -1.69 -28.48 -4.61
C GLU A 120 -1.86 -28.07 -3.15
N PHE A 121 -1.54 -26.81 -2.80
CA PHE A 121 -1.68 -26.31 -1.44
C PHE A 121 -3.13 -26.32 -0.92
N ILE A 122 -4.09 -25.93 -1.77
CA ILE A 122 -5.53 -26.02 -1.44
C ILE A 122 -5.96 -27.48 -1.26
N ARG A 123 -5.51 -28.40 -2.13
CA ARG A 123 -5.87 -29.82 -2.01
C ARG A 123 -5.33 -30.44 -0.72
N ASN A 124 -4.10 -30.08 -0.34
CA ASN A 124 -3.44 -30.59 0.87
C ASN A 124 -4.07 -30.04 2.16
N GLN A 125 -4.52 -28.77 2.15
CA GLN A 125 -5.16 -28.10 3.27
C GLN A 125 -6.44 -27.39 2.78
N PRO A 126 -7.55 -28.13 2.61
CA PRO A 126 -8.80 -27.58 2.07
C PRO A 126 -9.37 -26.47 2.96
N PRO A 127 -9.76 -25.31 2.39
CA PRO A 127 -10.38 -24.21 3.13
C PRO A 127 -11.87 -24.50 3.34
N ILE A 128 -12.22 -25.03 4.51
CA ILE A 128 -13.56 -25.58 4.78
C ILE A 128 -14.64 -24.50 4.73
N HIS A 129 -14.42 -23.32 5.32
CA HIS A 129 -15.43 -22.27 5.31
C HIS A 129 -15.64 -21.67 3.91
N ILE A 130 -14.58 -21.57 3.11
CA ILE A 130 -14.71 -21.18 1.70
C ILE A 130 -15.51 -22.23 0.92
N MET A 131 -15.20 -23.51 1.10
CA MET A 131 -15.94 -24.60 0.46
C MET A 131 -17.42 -24.58 0.84
N GLU A 132 -17.75 -24.43 2.13
CA GLU A 132 -19.12 -24.33 2.63
C GLU A 132 -19.86 -23.12 2.04
N CYS A 133 -19.23 -21.95 2.02
CA CYS A 133 -19.81 -20.73 1.44
C CYS A 133 -20.11 -20.89 -0.05
N LEU A 134 -19.26 -21.61 -0.78
CA LEU A 134 -19.44 -21.86 -2.21
C LEU A 134 -20.31 -23.08 -2.52
N GLY A 135 -20.67 -23.88 -1.51
CA GLY A 135 -21.55 -25.05 -1.63
C GLY A 135 -20.85 -26.33 -2.10
N TYR A 136 -19.56 -26.50 -1.81
CA TYR A 136 -18.78 -27.68 -2.19
C TYR A 136 -18.52 -28.62 -1.02
N GLY A 137 -18.79 -29.92 -1.22
CA GLY A 137 -18.41 -30.98 -0.27
C GLY A 137 -17.08 -31.66 -0.59
N SER A 138 -16.45 -31.32 -1.72
CA SER A 138 -15.23 -31.94 -2.24
C SER A 138 -14.28 -30.84 -2.71
N VAL A 139 -13.02 -30.90 -2.27
CA VAL A 139 -11.99 -29.94 -2.68
C VAL A 139 -11.68 -30.07 -4.18
N ASP A 140 -11.72 -31.28 -4.72
CA ASP A 140 -11.46 -31.53 -6.14
C ASP A 140 -12.59 -30.95 -7.01
N ASP A 141 -13.85 -31.09 -6.59
CA ASP A 141 -15.00 -30.49 -7.28
C ASP A 141 -14.90 -28.96 -7.30
N MET A 142 -14.47 -28.35 -6.19
CA MET A 142 -14.26 -26.90 -6.10
C MET A 142 -13.12 -26.47 -7.02
N LEU A 143 -11.98 -27.18 -6.99
CA LEU A 143 -10.81 -26.87 -7.81
C LEU A 143 -11.04 -27.05 -9.32
N GLU A 144 -12.00 -27.90 -9.72
CA GLU A 144 -12.41 -28.07 -11.11
C GLU A 144 -13.31 -26.93 -11.61
N LYS A 145 -14.15 -26.37 -10.74
CA LYS A 145 -15.22 -25.41 -11.12
C LYS A 145 -14.89 -23.95 -10.83
N GLU A 146 -14.02 -23.68 -9.87
CA GLU A 146 -13.71 -22.32 -9.42
C GLU A 146 -12.31 -21.87 -9.88
N ASP A 147 -12.14 -20.56 -10.04
CA ASP A 147 -10.82 -19.98 -10.31
C ASP A 147 -9.97 -20.02 -9.04
N ILE A 148 -8.84 -20.74 -9.09
CA ILE A 148 -7.87 -20.82 -7.99
C ILE A 148 -7.42 -19.44 -7.48
N MET A 149 -7.38 -18.43 -8.35
CA MET A 149 -7.03 -17.06 -7.97
C MET A 149 -8.06 -16.47 -7.00
N GLN A 150 -9.34 -16.73 -7.24
CA GLN A 150 -10.42 -16.27 -6.37
C GLN A 150 -10.49 -17.06 -5.07
N ILE A 151 -10.23 -18.38 -5.10
CA ILE A 151 -10.12 -19.19 -3.88
C ILE A 151 -9.00 -18.65 -2.98
N TYR A 152 -7.82 -18.37 -3.56
CA TYR A 152 -6.71 -17.77 -2.82
C TYR A 152 -7.03 -16.36 -2.30
N ALA A 153 -7.75 -15.54 -3.07
CA ALA A 153 -8.23 -14.25 -2.60
C ALA A 153 -9.16 -14.41 -1.39
N GLY A 154 -10.03 -15.44 -1.42
CA GLY A 154 -10.89 -15.85 -0.32
C GLY A 154 -10.14 -16.18 0.97
N LEU A 155 -8.95 -16.77 0.90
CA LEU A 155 -8.14 -17.10 2.10
C LEU A 155 -7.82 -15.88 2.98
N ARG A 156 -7.87 -14.66 2.42
CA ARG A 156 -7.64 -13.41 3.15
C ARG A 156 -8.70 -13.11 4.21
N PHE A 157 -9.90 -13.68 4.05
CA PHE A 157 -11.07 -13.35 4.87
C PHE A 157 -12.02 -14.53 5.14
N GLY A 158 -11.84 -15.67 4.48
CA GLY A 158 -12.73 -16.82 4.59
C GLY A 158 -12.38 -17.81 5.70
N GLU A 159 -11.11 -17.89 6.10
CA GLU A 159 -10.62 -18.89 7.05
C GLU A 159 -10.07 -18.25 8.33
N ASP A 160 -10.01 -19.06 9.40
CA ASP A 160 -9.50 -18.60 10.68
C ASP A 160 -8.02 -18.20 10.60
N ARG A 161 -7.68 -17.09 11.27
CA ARG A 161 -6.30 -16.58 11.29
C ARG A 161 -5.31 -17.60 11.85
N GLU A 162 -5.71 -18.39 12.84
CA GLU A 162 -4.85 -19.43 13.41
C GLU A 162 -4.59 -20.56 12.42
N TRP A 163 -5.63 -21.06 11.76
CA TRP A 163 -5.50 -22.10 10.73
C TRP A 163 -4.63 -21.61 9.56
N LEU A 164 -4.88 -20.38 9.07
CA LEU A 164 -4.12 -19.82 7.96
C LEU A 164 -2.62 -19.75 8.29
N ASN A 165 -2.26 -19.29 9.50
CA ASN A 165 -0.87 -19.09 9.90
C ASN A 165 -0.13 -20.36 10.33
N THR A 166 -0.83 -21.31 10.95
CA THR A 166 -0.19 -22.49 11.57
C THR A 166 -0.34 -23.76 10.75
N VAL A 167 -1.39 -23.84 9.93
CA VAL A 167 -1.71 -25.02 9.12
C VAL A 167 -1.43 -24.72 7.65
N PHE A 168 -2.12 -23.74 7.06
CA PHE A 168 -2.04 -23.49 5.62
C PHE A 168 -0.65 -23.01 5.19
N PHE A 169 -0.12 -21.96 5.82
CA PHE A 169 1.18 -21.39 5.46
C PHE A 169 2.38 -22.27 5.80
N ARG A 170 2.22 -23.32 6.60
CA ARG A 170 3.31 -24.28 6.83
C ARG A 170 3.80 -24.94 5.54
N GLN A 171 2.91 -25.11 4.56
CA GLN A 171 3.26 -25.67 3.26
C GLN A 171 4.31 -24.84 2.50
N TYR A 172 4.45 -23.54 2.82
CA TYR A 172 5.40 -22.66 2.16
C TYR A 172 6.85 -23.05 2.46
N GLU A 173 7.09 -23.83 3.52
CA GLU A 173 8.40 -24.41 3.84
C GLU A 173 8.94 -25.32 2.74
N THR A 174 8.06 -25.78 1.84
CA THR A 174 8.39 -26.67 0.72
C THR A 174 8.58 -25.94 -0.62
N LEU A 175 8.44 -24.62 -0.66
CA LEU A 175 8.52 -23.85 -1.89
C LEU A 175 9.93 -23.88 -2.49
N LEU A 176 9.99 -24.06 -3.80
CA LEU A 176 11.20 -23.99 -4.62
C LEU A 176 11.07 -22.88 -5.66
N PRO A 177 12.17 -22.31 -6.18
CA PRO A 177 12.11 -21.31 -7.24
C PRO A 177 11.31 -21.76 -8.47
N GLN A 178 11.38 -23.06 -8.82
CA GLN A 178 10.64 -23.65 -9.93
C GLN A 178 9.12 -23.67 -9.74
N ASP A 179 8.61 -23.44 -8.52
CA ASP A 179 7.17 -23.35 -8.24
C ASP A 179 6.59 -21.99 -8.67
N PHE A 180 7.44 -21.08 -9.15
CA PHE A 180 7.07 -19.75 -9.61
C PHE A 180 7.20 -19.63 -11.13
N GLU A 181 6.47 -18.68 -11.71
CA GLU A 181 6.47 -18.36 -13.13
C GLU A 181 6.40 -16.84 -13.35
N ILE A 182 7.00 -16.37 -14.44
CA ILE A 182 6.88 -14.97 -14.83
C ILE A 182 5.55 -14.78 -15.55
N ARG A 183 4.70 -13.90 -15.03
CA ARG A 183 3.43 -13.54 -15.67
C ARG A 183 2.99 -12.13 -15.31
N PRO A 184 2.08 -11.50 -16.09
CA PRO A 184 1.47 -10.23 -15.71
C PRO A 184 0.68 -10.33 -14.40
N ILE A 185 0.47 -9.17 -13.75
CA ILE A 185 -0.45 -9.06 -12.62
C ILE A 185 -1.86 -9.42 -13.09
N ALA A 186 -2.49 -10.35 -12.38
CA ALA A 186 -3.88 -10.70 -12.61
C ALA A 186 -4.80 -9.69 -11.91
N VAL A 187 -5.90 -9.32 -12.56
CA VAL A 187 -6.95 -8.51 -11.94
C VAL A 187 -8.31 -9.16 -12.06
N ALA A 188 -9.09 -9.10 -10.98
CA ALA A 188 -10.46 -9.59 -10.99
C ALA A 188 -11.34 -8.86 -9.97
N VAL A 189 -12.63 -8.72 -10.29
CA VAL A 189 -13.64 -8.54 -9.25
C VAL A 189 -14.04 -9.94 -8.80
N LEU A 190 -14.04 -10.20 -7.48
CA LEU A 190 -14.43 -11.50 -6.96
C LEU A 190 -15.90 -11.79 -7.27
N ASP A 191 -16.23 -13.07 -7.36
CA ASP A 191 -17.63 -13.51 -7.41
C ASP A 191 -18.38 -13.01 -6.17
N SER A 192 -19.60 -12.51 -6.38
CA SER A 192 -20.48 -12.05 -5.30
C SER A 192 -20.75 -13.10 -4.21
N ARG A 193 -20.58 -14.39 -4.51
CA ARG A 193 -20.65 -15.49 -3.53
C ARG A 193 -19.65 -15.35 -2.40
N PHE A 194 -18.54 -14.63 -2.59
CA PHE A 194 -17.55 -14.35 -1.53
C PHE A 194 -17.94 -13.17 -0.62
N ALA A 195 -18.93 -12.36 -0.99
CA ALA A 195 -19.31 -11.16 -0.24
C ALA A 195 -19.70 -11.44 1.24
N PRO A 196 -20.41 -12.54 1.58
CA PRO A 196 -20.70 -12.86 2.97
C PRO A 196 -19.45 -13.09 3.83
N LEU A 197 -18.45 -13.80 3.30
CA LEU A 197 -17.18 -14.05 4.00
C LEU A 197 -16.36 -12.78 4.20
N ALA A 198 -16.44 -11.85 3.24
CA ALA A 198 -15.63 -10.65 3.27
C ALA A 198 -16.21 -9.51 4.12
N LYS A 199 -17.42 -9.66 4.67
CA LYS A 199 -18.11 -8.58 5.38
C LYS A 199 -17.27 -7.99 6.52
N ASP A 200 -16.82 -8.84 7.45
CA ASP A 200 -16.04 -8.41 8.61
C ASP A 200 -14.68 -7.83 8.20
N PHE A 201 -14.09 -8.37 7.12
CA PHE A 201 -12.85 -7.84 6.55
C PHE A 201 -13.05 -6.41 6.04
N ILE A 202 -14.11 -6.15 5.29
CA ILE A 202 -14.43 -4.82 4.74
C ILE A 202 -14.78 -3.86 5.87
N GLU A 203 -15.59 -4.26 6.85
CA GLU A 203 -15.97 -3.42 7.99
C GLU A 203 -14.75 -3.02 8.83
N LYS A 204 -13.82 -3.96 9.05
CA LYS A 204 -12.59 -3.69 9.80
C LYS A 204 -11.59 -2.83 9.02
N LYS A 205 -11.47 -3.04 7.71
CA LYS A 205 -10.48 -2.36 6.86
C LYS A 205 -11.01 -1.07 6.26
N TYR A 206 -12.32 -0.85 6.29
CA TYR A 206 -13.03 0.25 5.63
C TYR A 206 -12.82 0.31 4.11
N HIS A 207 -12.32 -0.75 3.46
CA HIS A 207 -12.16 -0.82 2.01
C HIS A 207 -12.42 -2.24 1.47
N ASN A 208 -12.84 -2.32 0.22
CA ASN A 208 -13.28 -3.55 -0.45
C ASN A 208 -12.28 -4.05 -1.50
N ILE A 209 -11.00 -3.84 -1.24
CA ILE A 209 -9.92 -4.22 -2.14
C ILE A 209 -8.80 -4.89 -1.36
N SER A 210 -8.10 -5.79 -2.02
CA SER A 210 -6.91 -6.44 -1.49
C SER A 210 -6.09 -6.95 -2.66
N HIS A 211 -4.92 -7.50 -2.35
CA HIS A 211 -4.03 -8.13 -3.30
C HIS A 211 -3.47 -9.43 -2.73
N LEU A 212 -2.78 -10.18 -3.58
CA LEU A 212 -1.98 -11.36 -3.25
C LEU A 212 -0.60 -11.16 -3.87
N LYS A 213 0.44 -11.08 -3.03
CA LYS A 213 1.81 -10.81 -3.45
C LYS A 213 2.40 -12.04 -4.13
N GLU A 214 2.17 -13.19 -3.50
CA GLU A 214 2.58 -14.51 -3.95
C GLU A 214 1.88 -14.93 -5.24
N MET A 215 0.59 -14.60 -5.40
CA MET A 215 -0.15 -14.91 -6.62
C MET A 215 -0.12 -13.78 -7.65
N GLY A 216 0.51 -12.63 -7.38
CA GLY A 216 0.50 -11.49 -8.29
C GLY A 216 -0.91 -11.09 -8.73
N MET A 217 -1.81 -10.89 -7.77
CA MET A 217 -3.22 -10.59 -8.02
C MET A 217 -3.65 -9.30 -7.32
N LEU A 218 -4.42 -8.47 -8.01
CA LEU A 218 -5.12 -7.32 -7.45
C LEU A 218 -6.62 -7.52 -7.65
N PHE A 219 -7.41 -7.36 -6.59
CA PHE A 219 -8.83 -7.66 -6.68
C PHE A 219 -9.73 -6.70 -5.91
N ILE A 220 -10.95 -6.57 -6.43
CA ILE A 220 -12.06 -5.88 -5.77
C ILE A 220 -13.03 -6.92 -5.25
N ILE A 221 -13.43 -6.77 -4.00
CA ILE A 221 -14.48 -7.55 -3.36
C ILE A 221 -15.81 -6.82 -3.60
N PRO A 222 -16.84 -7.47 -4.15
CA PRO A 222 -18.16 -6.88 -4.28
C PRO A 222 -18.71 -6.43 -2.94
N THR A 223 -19.23 -5.21 -2.87
CA THR A 223 -19.86 -4.67 -1.66
C THR A 223 -20.87 -3.60 -2.02
N SER A 224 -21.94 -3.49 -1.24
CA SER A 224 -22.88 -2.37 -1.27
C SER A 224 -22.42 -1.20 -0.40
N PHE A 225 -21.25 -1.31 0.23
CA PHE A 225 -20.67 -0.24 1.02
C PHE A 225 -20.39 0.97 0.12
N ASN A 226 -20.97 2.11 0.48
CA ASN A 226 -20.82 3.38 -0.24
C ASN A 226 -20.64 4.53 0.76
N GLN A 227 -19.42 5.08 0.86
CA GLN A 227 -19.08 6.23 1.69
C GLN A 227 -18.43 7.35 0.88
N PRO A 228 -18.57 8.63 1.29
CA PRO A 228 -17.77 9.71 0.72
C PRO A 228 -16.27 9.40 0.81
N GLY A 229 -15.56 9.66 -0.27
CA GLY A 229 -14.14 9.37 -0.47
C GLY A 229 -13.84 7.93 -0.87
N GLN A 230 -14.83 7.03 -0.95
CA GLN A 230 -14.56 5.61 -1.19
C GLN A 230 -13.94 5.34 -2.55
N LEU A 231 -14.42 5.98 -3.62
CA LEU A 231 -13.86 5.74 -4.94
C LEU A 231 -12.42 6.27 -5.04
N MET A 232 -12.15 7.44 -4.45
CA MET A 232 -10.79 7.99 -4.35
C MET A 232 -9.86 7.06 -3.58
N LYS A 233 -10.32 6.53 -2.44
CA LYS A 233 -9.59 5.56 -1.65
C LYS A 233 -9.30 4.27 -2.43
N VAL A 234 -10.30 3.73 -3.15
CA VAL A 234 -10.14 2.54 -4.00
C VAL A 234 -9.08 2.80 -5.07
N PHE A 235 -9.16 3.90 -5.81
CA PHE A 235 -8.15 4.25 -6.82
C PHE A 235 -6.74 4.34 -6.25
N SER A 236 -6.60 5.02 -5.12
CA SER A 236 -5.31 5.26 -4.51
C SER A 236 -4.64 3.96 -4.05
N LEU A 237 -5.38 3.12 -3.33
CA LEU A 237 -4.91 1.81 -2.89
C LEU A 237 -4.63 0.86 -4.05
N LEU A 238 -5.48 0.82 -5.09
CA LEU A 238 -5.24 -0.03 -6.26
C LEU A 238 -3.95 0.38 -6.98
N PHE A 239 -3.69 1.68 -7.16
CA PHE A 239 -2.42 2.15 -7.71
C PHE A 239 -1.23 1.81 -6.83
N HIS A 240 -1.37 1.93 -5.52
CA HIS A 240 -0.34 1.53 -4.56
C HIS A 240 -0.01 0.03 -4.70
N TYR A 241 -1.02 -0.83 -4.81
CA TYR A 241 -0.81 -2.28 -5.02
C TYR A 241 -0.18 -2.61 -6.37
N CYS A 242 -0.36 -1.80 -7.42
CA CYS A 242 0.37 -1.95 -8.68
C CYS A 242 1.89 -1.75 -8.55
N TYR A 243 2.35 -1.12 -7.47
CA TYR A 243 3.78 -0.95 -7.18
C TYR A 243 4.28 -1.92 -6.11
N GLU A 244 3.44 -2.23 -5.12
CA GLU A 244 3.78 -3.21 -4.10
C GLU A 244 3.95 -4.61 -4.70
N ILE A 245 3.04 -5.06 -5.57
CA ILE A 245 3.11 -6.43 -6.13
C ILE A 245 4.42 -6.66 -6.92
N PRO A 246 4.83 -5.81 -7.88
CA PRO A 246 6.12 -5.97 -8.56
C PRO A 246 7.32 -5.86 -7.63
N PHE A 247 7.29 -4.99 -6.61
CA PHE A 247 8.38 -4.88 -5.64
C PHE A 247 8.64 -6.21 -4.93
N TYR A 248 7.58 -6.91 -4.49
CA TYR A 248 7.73 -8.24 -3.91
C TYR A 248 8.19 -9.26 -4.95
N ALA A 249 7.67 -9.20 -6.19
CA ALA A 249 8.09 -10.08 -7.26
C ALA A 249 9.60 -9.98 -7.56
N ASP A 250 10.16 -8.77 -7.56
CA ASP A 250 11.59 -8.53 -7.75
C ASP A 250 12.42 -9.13 -6.59
N LEU A 251 11.92 -9.05 -5.35
CA LEU A 251 12.57 -9.70 -4.21
C LEU A 251 12.55 -11.23 -4.31
N ILE A 252 11.46 -11.81 -4.82
CA ILE A 252 11.37 -13.26 -5.10
C ILE A 252 12.42 -13.66 -6.14
N VAL A 253 12.65 -12.86 -7.18
CA VAL A 253 13.72 -13.10 -8.18
C VAL A 253 15.09 -13.10 -7.52
N VAL A 254 15.36 -12.16 -6.60
CA VAL A 254 16.63 -12.13 -5.85
C VAL A 254 16.79 -13.39 -5.00
N TYR A 255 15.76 -13.80 -4.26
CA TYR A 255 15.82 -14.98 -3.42
C TYR A 255 15.91 -16.29 -4.21
N ALA A 256 15.38 -16.34 -5.43
CA ALA A 256 15.47 -17.50 -6.31
C ALA A 256 16.92 -17.86 -6.70
N THR A 257 17.90 -16.99 -6.43
CA THR A 257 19.33 -17.26 -6.68
C THR A 257 19.95 -18.26 -5.69
N ASP A 258 19.31 -18.53 -4.55
CA ASP A 258 19.75 -19.53 -3.57
C ASP A 258 18.60 -20.44 -3.12
N GLU A 259 18.49 -21.60 -3.76
CA GLU A 259 17.46 -22.61 -3.46
C GLU A 259 17.45 -23.05 -1.99
N LYS A 260 18.60 -23.04 -1.29
CA LYS A 260 18.70 -23.52 0.09
C LYS A 260 18.02 -22.59 1.07
N THR A 261 18.00 -21.29 0.79
CA THR A 261 17.42 -20.27 1.66
C THR A 261 16.10 -19.72 1.11
N PHE A 262 15.71 -20.08 -0.11
CA PHE A 262 14.53 -19.59 -0.81
C PHE A 262 13.26 -19.64 0.05
N ALA A 263 12.80 -20.82 0.47
CA ALA A 263 11.55 -20.96 1.24
C ALA A 263 11.56 -20.12 2.52
N LYS A 264 12.68 -20.11 3.25
CA LYS A 264 12.85 -19.31 4.47
C LYS A 264 12.73 -17.81 4.17
N ASN A 265 13.40 -17.33 3.12
CA ASN A 265 13.38 -15.92 2.74
C ASN A 265 11.99 -15.49 2.25
N ILE A 266 11.29 -16.35 1.51
CA ILE A 266 9.91 -16.09 1.04
C ILE A 266 8.95 -16.00 2.23
N ILE A 267 9.02 -16.93 3.18
CA ILE A 267 8.19 -16.88 4.39
C ILE A 267 8.47 -15.61 5.18
N SER A 268 9.74 -15.27 5.39
CA SER A 268 10.16 -14.06 6.11
C SER A 268 9.68 -12.79 5.42
N LEU A 269 9.77 -12.74 4.08
CA LEU A 269 9.29 -11.64 3.25
C LEU A 269 7.78 -11.41 3.41
N PHE A 270 6.96 -12.46 3.33
CA PHE A 270 5.51 -12.33 3.46
C PHE A 270 5.03 -12.06 4.89
N LYS A 271 5.79 -12.49 5.90
CA LYS A 271 5.55 -12.10 7.30
C LYS A 271 5.95 -10.65 7.58
N GLY A 272 6.84 -10.07 6.77
CA GLY A 272 7.42 -8.76 7.01
C GLY A 272 8.34 -8.77 8.22
N ASP A 273 9.08 -9.86 8.45
CA ASP A 273 10.05 -9.92 9.55
C ASP A 273 11.11 -8.82 9.35
N VAL A 274 11.42 -8.09 10.42
CA VAL A 274 12.44 -7.03 10.42
C VAL A 274 13.57 -7.48 11.36
N PRO A 275 14.85 -7.39 10.94
CA PRO A 275 15.96 -7.71 11.83
C PRO A 275 16.02 -6.76 13.02
N GLU A 276 16.57 -7.23 14.15
CA GLU A 276 16.81 -6.36 15.30
C GLU A 276 17.76 -5.20 14.93
N PRO A 277 17.45 -3.96 15.34
CA PRO A 277 18.30 -2.82 15.01
C PRO A 277 19.62 -2.89 15.76
N VAL A 278 20.71 -2.58 15.06
CA VAL A 278 21.92 -2.08 15.72
C VAL A 278 21.76 -0.58 15.87
N ILE A 279 21.58 -0.11 17.10
CA ILE A 279 21.46 1.32 17.38
C ILE A 279 22.84 1.96 17.25
N ASP A 280 23.06 2.63 16.14
CA ASP A 280 24.26 3.43 15.89
C ASP A 280 23.87 4.80 15.31
N LEU A 281 24.21 5.85 16.06
CA LEU A 281 24.01 7.25 15.66
C LEU A 281 24.87 7.65 14.45
N SER A 282 25.90 6.86 14.11
CA SER A 282 26.81 7.15 12.99
C SER A 282 26.16 6.95 11.61
N ALA A 283 24.96 6.35 11.56
CA ALA A 283 24.08 6.25 10.40
C ALA A 283 24.68 5.65 9.09
N PRO A 284 25.64 4.70 9.09
CA PRO A 284 26.13 4.11 7.84
C PRO A 284 25.14 3.13 7.21
N HIS A 285 24.13 2.68 7.97
CA HIS A 285 23.19 1.67 7.54
C HIS A 285 21.77 2.24 7.55
N TRP A 286 21.09 2.12 6.41
CA TRP A 286 19.67 2.39 6.30
C TRP A 286 18.93 1.07 6.36
N LEU A 287 17.97 0.96 7.28
CA LEU A 287 17.11 -0.21 7.36
C LEU A 287 15.97 -0.11 6.34
N VAL A 288 15.56 -1.24 5.80
CA VAL A 288 14.32 -1.33 4.99
C VAL A 288 13.24 -1.92 5.88
N VAL A 289 12.32 -1.07 6.34
CA VAL A 289 11.26 -1.45 7.27
C VAL A 289 9.95 -1.54 6.50
N GLN A 290 9.45 -2.75 6.27
CA GLN A 290 8.26 -3.01 5.45
C GLN A 290 6.94 -2.90 6.24
N ARG A 291 7.00 -2.61 7.54
CA ARG A 291 5.85 -2.54 8.45
C ARG A 291 5.64 -1.12 8.95
N TYR A 292 4.37 -0.77 9.20
CA TYR A 292 4.02 0.47 9.91
C TYR A 292 4.24 0.29 11.41
N LEU A 293 5.50 0.26 11.86
CA LEU A 293 5.85 -0.03 13.25
C LEU A 293 5.18 0.91 14.26
N GLU A 294 5.00 2.20 13.93
CA GLU A 294 4.28 3.18 14.76
C GLU A 294 2.83 2.77 15.08
N LYS A 295 2.17 1.99 14.21
CA LYS A 295 0.80 1.48 14.45
C LYS A 295 0.77 0.38 15.52
N GLU A 296 1.89 -0.29 15.74
CA GLU A 296 2.03 -1.36 16.72
C GLU A 296 2.64 -0.84 18.02
N ASP A 297 3.74 -0.11 17.93
CA ASP A 297 4.39 0.59 19.03
C ASP A 297 5.04 1.89 18.53
N GLN A 298 4.58 3.02 19.05
CA GLN A 298 5.12 4.34 18.73
C GLN A 298 6.55 4.54 19.25
N ASN A 299 7.00 3.72 20.21
CA ASN A 299 8.34 3.80 20.82
C ASN A 299 9.29 2.72 20.30
N GLU A 300 8.92 2.02 19.21
CA GLU A 300 9.75 0.99 18.59
C GLU A 300 11.15 1.55 18.23
N LEU A 301 12.20 0.86 18.67
CA LEU A 301 13.59 1.32 18.54
C LEU A 301 14.01 1.47 17.08
N LEU A 302 13.44 0.67 16.18
CA LEU A 302 13.67 0.78 14.73
C LEU A 302 13.23 2.13 14.15
N LEU A 303 12.26 2.82 14.76
CA LEU A 303 11.83 4.15 14.33
C LEU A 303 12.88 5.24 14.65
N MET A 304 13.81 4.95 15.56
CA MET A 304 14.83 5.89 16.03
C MET A 304 16.14 5.84 15.23
N VAL A 305 16.26 4.91 14.28
CA VAL A 305 17.42 4.78 13.40
C VAL A 305 17.06 5.14 11.95
N PRO A 306 18.03 5.55 11.11
CA PRO A 306 17.77 5.81 9.69
C PRO A 306 17.16 4.59 9.00
N HIS A 307 15.98 4.79 8.42
CA HIS A 307 15.25 3.73 7.72
C HIS A 307 14.46 4.29 6.55
N VAL A 308 14.12 3.40 5.61
CA VAL A 308 13.17 3.64 4.55
C VAL A 308 12.02 2.65 4.68
N ASN A 309 10.81 3.13 4.41
CA ASN A 309 9.66 2.26 4.23
C ASN A 309 9.34 2.18 2.73
N PRO A 310 9.42 0.99 2.09
CA PRO A 310 9.03 0.82 0.68
C PRO A 310 7.61 1.31 0.39
N GLU A 311 6.71 1.22 1.37
CA GLU A 311 5.34 1.71 1.27
C GLU A 311 5.27 3.19 0.89
N SER A 312 6.15 4.02 1.46
CA SER A 312 6.20 5.45 1.12
C SER A 312 6.50 5.67 -0.36
N LEU A 313 7.36 4.84 -0.96
CA LEU A 313 7.64 4.88 -2.40
C LEU A 313 6.47 4.37 -3.23
N HIS A 314 5.77 3.33 -2.77
CA HIS A 314 4.56 2.83 -3.43
C HIS A 314 3.47 3.91 -3.45
N TRP A 315 3.25 4.62 -2.33
CA TRP A 315 2.31 5.72 -2.22
C TRP A 315 2.68 6.92 -3.08
N ALA A 316 3.95 7.33 -3.07
CA ALA A 316 4.44 8.40 -3.93
C ALA A 316 4.15 8.12 -5.42
N LYS A 317 4.43 6.90 -5.87
CA LYS A 317 4.13 6.48 -7.25
C LYS A 317 2.62 6.38 -7.51
N ALA A 318 1.83 5.93 -6.54
CA ALA A 318 0.39 5.82 -6.65
C ALA A 318 -0.28 7.20 -6.83
N GLN A 319 0.10 8.17 -6.00
CA GLN A 319 -0.41 9.53 -6.07
C GLN A 319 -0.11 10.19 -7.42
N ASN A 320 1.10 9.99 -7.94
CA ASN A 320 1.47 10.46 -9.27
C ASN A 320 0.69 9.78 -10.41
N ASN A 321 0.18 8.56 -10.22
CA ASN A 321 -0.68 7.91 -11.20
C ASN A 321 -2.13 8.39 -11.16
N ILE A 322 -2.65 8.78 -9.99
CA ILE A 322 -4.01 9.32 -9.88
C ILE A 322 -4.16 10.56 -10.77
N ALA A 323 -3.16 11.43 -10.76
CA ALA A 323 -3.12 12.60 -11.64
C ALA A 323 -3.04 12.27 -13.15
N LYS A 324 -2.63 11.05 -13.53
CA LYS A 324 -2.64 10.60 -14.92
C LYS A 324 -4.01 10.12 -15.38
N VAL A 325 -4.92 9.81 -14.46
CA VAL A 325 -6.28 9.36 -14.79
C VAL A 325 -7.10 10.52 -15.37
N SER A 326 -6.97 11.72 -14.79
CA SER A 326 -7.57 12.96 -15.32
C SER A 326 -6.71 14.16 -14.96
N GLN A 327 -6.65 15.15 -15.86
CA GLN A 327 -5.95 16.41 -15.62
C GLN A 327 -6.48 17.18 -14.39
N ASN A 328 -7.75 17.04 -14.06
CA ASN A 328 -8.35 17.71 -12.91
C ASN A 328 -7.90 17.10 -11.56
N LEU A 329 -7.36 15.88 -11.58
CA LEU A 329 -6.74 15.24 -10.42
C LEU A 329 -5.27 15.65 -10.21
N SER A 330 -4.75 16.55 -11.06
CA SER A 330 -3.35 17.01 -11.00
C SER A 330 -2.97 17.77 -9.73
N PHE A 331 -3.95 18.22 -8.94
CA PHE A 331 -3.72 18.84 -7.63
C PHE A 331 -2.81 17.98 -6.74
N TRP A 332 -2.99 16.66 -6.76
CA TRP A 332 -2.23 15.76 -5.89
C TRP A 332 -0.80 15.49 -6.39
N ASN A 333 -0.37 15.97 -7.56
CA ASN A 333 0.96 15.66 -8.05
C ASN A 333 2.07 16.16 -7.12
N ASN A 334 3.00 15.27 -6.78
CA ASN A 334 4.17 15.58 -5.97
C ASN A 334 3.86 16.22 -4.60
N LEU A 335 2.71 15.89 -4.00
CA LEU A 335 2.32 16.35 -2.66
C LEU A 335 2.42 15.25 -1.58
N ASP A 336 2.88 14.04 -1.94
CA ASP A 336 2.96 12.87 -1.05
C ASP A 336 3.91 13.06 0.15
N TRP A 337 4.91 13.93 0.00
CA TRP A 337 5.88 14.26 1.02
C TRP A 337 5.71 15.68 1.59
N VAL A 338 4.72 16.43 1.10
CA VAL A 338 4.52 17.85 1.44
C VAL A 338 3.69 17.97 2.71
N GLY A 339 4.18 18.76 3.66
CA GLY A 339 3.49 18.99 4.93
C GLY A 339 4.04 20.16 5.73
N GLY A 340 3.25 20.64 6.67
CA GLY A 340 3.62 21.77 7.51
C GLY A 340 2.76 21.87 8.76
N PHE A 341 3.19 22.73 9.69
CA PHE A 341 2.49 22.96 10.94
C PHE A 341 1.54 24.15 10.81
N PHE A 342 0.31 23.97 11.25
CA PHE A 342 -0.74 24.99 11.24
C PHE A 342 -1.36 25.14 12.62
N LYS A 343 -1.81 26.35 12.94
CA LYS A 343 -2.42 26.64 14.22
C LYS A 343 -3.89 26.22 14.26
N ASP A 344 -4.25 25.48 15.30
CA ASP A 344 -5.64 25.22 15.66
C ASP A 344 -6.32 26.46 16.30
N GLU A 345 -7.57 26.32 16.73
CA GLU A 345 -8.33 27.43 17.32
C GLU A 345 -7.74 27.95 18.65
N ILE A 346 -6.94 27.14 19.35
CA ILE A 346 -6.29 27.51 20.62
C ILE A 346 -4.82 27.92 20.44
N GLY A 347 -4.31 27.91 19.21
CA GLY A 347 -2.96 28.33 18.83
C GLY A 347 -1.90 27.23 18.89
N SER A 348 -2.28 25.97 19.10
CA SER A 348 -1.37 24.82 19.07
C SER A 348 -0.99 24.48 17.63
N GLU A 349 0.26 24.09 17.41
CA GLU A 349 0.74 23.67 16.10
C GLU A 349 0.40 22.20 15.84
N VAL A 350 -0.27 21.95 14.72
CA VAL A 350 -0.67 20.62 14.26
C VAL A 350 -0.07 20.38 12.88
N LEU A 351 0.58 19.23 12.70
CA LEU A 351 1.10 18.80 11.42
C LEU A 351 -0.07 18.45 10.49
N VAL A 352 -0.11 19.08 9.32
CA VAL A 352 -1.01 18.75 8.21
C VAL A 352 -0.16 18.32 7.02
N THR A 353 -0.52 17.20 6.43
CA THR A 353 0.07 16.71 5.18
C THR A 353 -0.88 17.00 4.02
N PHE A 354 -0.30 17.22 2.84
CA PHE A 354 -1.04 17.36 1.57
C PHE A 354 -1.05 16.05 0.77
N ASN A 355 -0.60 14.98 1.40
CA ASN A 355 -0.72 13.61 0.90
C ASN A 355 -2.20 13.21 0.86
N LEU A 356 -2.61 12.56 -0.22
CA LEU A 356 -3.98 12.06 -0.40
C LEU A 356 -4.30 10.84 0.48
N VAL A 357 -3.28 10.05 0.87
CA VAL A 357 -3.47 8.73 1.50
C VAL A 357 -2.75 8.55 2.82
#